data_AF-A0A1H2S510-F1
#
_entry.id   AF-A0A1H2S510-F1
#
_cell.length_a   1.000
_cell.length_b   1.000
_cell.length_c   1.000
_cell.angle_alpha   90.00
_cell.angle_beta   90.00
_cell.angle_gamma   90.00
#
_symmetry.space_group_name_H-M   'P 1'
#
loop_
_entity.id
_entity.type
_entity.pdbx_description
1 polymer ?
#
loop_
_entity_poly.entity_id
_entity_poly.type
_entity_poly.pdbx_seq_one_letter_code
_entity_poly.pdbx_strand_id
1 'polypeptide(L)'
;MGQAGIELLYSAMTGGQNAGPIAFEIVEAGRGERREQIASWVQQLTPEGLGALLYLLVSKPRAFEVEEPGRGRSAGNSQHFNAQEALDFQQIAIANCLGWIVEGVTMNVYGPLCRFSRETPTPSQYLFTKAVVRMTANGQPPHDYPASAYQNHKSDLDEFMERVSGLINDRVIESKNDYHRFVAGLGTEICAG
;
A
#
# COMPACT_ATOMS: atom_id res chain seq x y z
N MET A 1 -3.65 10.61 20.90
CA MET A 1 -4.71 9.68 20.44
C MET A 1 -4.33 9.02 19.10
N GLY A 2 -3.11 8.52 18.94
CA GLY A 2 -2.65 7.96 17.66
C GLY A 2 -2.63 6.42 17.58
N GLN A 3 -2.39 5.71 18.70
CA GLN A 3 -2.05 4.29 18.64
C GLN A 3 -3.14 3.38 18.04
N ALA A 4 -4.42 3.75 18.20
CA ALA A 4 -5.55 2.94 17.74
C ALA A 4 -5.55 2.65 16.22
N GLY A 5 -5.13 3.60 15.38
CA GLY A 5 -5.10 3.38 13.92
C GLY A 5 -4.00 2.40 13.48
N ILE A 6 -2.82 2.49 14.10
CA ILE A 6 -1.70 1.59 13.80
C ILE A 6 -1.97 0.20 14.38
N GLU A 7 -2.51 0.10 15.59
CA GLU A 7 -2.89 -1.18 16.21
C GLU A 7 -3.98 -1.90 15.40
N LEU A 8 -4.93 -1.15 14.84
CA LEU A 8 -5.94 -1.70 13.93
C LEU A 8 -5.32 -2.21 12.63
N LEU A 9 -4.39 -1.48 12.02
CA LEU A 9 -3.66 -1.97 10.83
C LEU A 9 -2.79 -3.20 11.14
N TYR A 10 -2.10 -3.23 12.28
CA TYR A 10 -1.23 -4.34 12.67
C TYR A 10 -2.03 -5.61 13.00
N SER A 11 -3.14 -5.47 13.75
CA SER A 11 -4.05 -6.58 14.03
C SER A 11 -4.75 -7.06 12.76
N ALA A 12 -5.14 -6.14 11.87
CA ALA A 12 -5.73 -6.50 10.59
C ALA A 12 -4.74 -7.23 9.66
N MET A 13 -3.45 -6.86 9.65
CA MET A 13 -2.45 -7.59 8.84
C MET A 13 -2.19 -9.01 9.35
N THR A 14 -2.44 -9.27 10.63
CA THR A 14 -2.26 -10.61 11.25
C THR A 14 -3.53 -11.47 11.24
N GLY A 15 -4.69 -10.87 10.99
CA GLY A 15 -5.94 -11.58 10.71
C GLY A 15 -6.09 -11.91 9.22
N GLY A 16 -6.33 -13.18 8.87
CA GLY A 16 -6.54 -13.58 7.48
C GLY A 16 -7.80 -12.94 6.87
N GLN A 17 -7.65 -12.34 5.68
CA GLN A 17 -8.71 -11.73 4.83
C GLN A 17 -9.11 -10.27 5.11
N ASN A 18 -8.14 -9.39 5.42
CA ASN A 18 -8.42 -7.99 5.78
C ASN A 18 -8.03 -6.94 4.73
N ALA A 19 -7.85 -7.32 3.46
CA ALA A 19 -7.41 -6.40 2.41
C ALA A 19 -8.35 -5.20 2.21
N GLY A 20 -9.67 -5.43 2.16
CA GLY A 20 -10.68 -4.37 2.04
C GLY A 20 -10.68 -3.39 3.22
N PRO A 21 -10.85 -3.86 4.47
CA PRO A 21 -10.79 -2.98 5.64
C PRO A 21 -9.47 -2.22 5.80
N ILE A 22 -8.32 -2.86 5.53
CA ILE A 22 -7.02 -2.17 5.57
C ILE A 22 -6.93 -1.09 4.50
N ALA A 23 -7.37 -1.41 3.28
CA ALA A 23 -7.37 -0.44 2.20
C ALA A 23 -8.28 0.76 2.53
N PHE A 24 -9.46 0.50 3.09
CA PHE A 24 -10.36 1.56 3.56
C PHE A 24 -9.68 2.49 4.57
N GLU A 25 -9.03 1.94 5.61
CA GLU A 25 -8.34 2.75 6.62
C GLU A 25 -7.18 3.58 6.06
N ILE A 26 -6.40 3.02 5.13
CA ILE A 26 -5.32 3.75 4.44
C ILE A 26 -5.88 4.91 3.62
N VAL A 27 -7.00 4.67 2.92
CA VAL A 27 -7.67 5.68 2.10
C VAL A 27 -8.27 6.80 2.95
N GLU A 28 -8.94 6.45 4.05
CA GLU A 28 -9.50 7.44 4.97
C GLU A 28 -8.42 8.22 5.71
N ALA A 29 -7.32 7.58 6.08
CA ALA A 29 -6.17 8.28 6.65
C ALA A 29 -5.57 9.27 5.67
N GLY A 30 -5.49 8.94 4.37
CA GLY A 30 -5.03 9.88 3.34
C GLY A 30 -5.89 11.16 3.22
N ARG A 31 -7.16 11.11 3.64
CA ARG A 31 -8.12 12.22 3.57
C ARG A 31 -8.24 13.01 4.88
N GLY A 32 -7.84 12.42 6.00
CA GLY A 32 -8.14 12.92 7.34
C GLY A 32 -6.92 13.27 8.16
N GLU A 33 -7.17 13.58 9.44
CA GLU A 33 -6.15 14.01 10.40
C GLU A 33 -5.10 12.93 10.73
N ARG A 34 -5.39 11.66 10.39
CA ARG A 34 -4.48 10.52 10.62
C ARG A 34 -3.41 10.35 9.53
N ARG A 35 -3.41 11.19 8.48
CA ARG A 35 -2.50 11.11 7.33
C ARG A 35 -1.04 11.00 7.75
N GLU A 36 -0.56 11.95 8.55
CA GLU A 36 0.85 11.99 8.95
C GLU A 36 1.27 10.75 9.73
N GLN A 37 0.39 10.28 10.60
CA GLN A 37 0.66 9.11 11.41
C GLN A 37 0.77 7.84 10.56
N ILE A 38 -0.20 7.59 9.67
CA ILE A 38 -0.19 6.38 8.84
C ILE A 38 0.89 6.48 7.76
N ALA A 39 1.12 7.66 7.18
CA ALA A 39 2.24 7.88 6.26
C ALA A 39 3.58 7.58 6.93
N SER A 40 3.81 8.10 8.14
CA SER A 40 5.04 7.83 8.90
C SER A 40 5.20 6.34 9.23
N TRP A 41 4.09 5.65 9.55
CA TRP A 41 4.11 4.20 9.76
C TRP A 41 4.50 3.44 8.49
N VAL A 42 3.88 3.76 7.34
CA VAL A 42 4.24 3.14 6.04
C VAL A 42 5.71 3.41 5.69
N GLN A 43 6.17 4.64 5.90
CA GLN A 43 7.54 5.05 5.59
C GLN A 43 8.58 4.29 6.42
N GLN A 44 8.22 3.82 7.61
CA GLN A 44 9.08 3.08 8.53
C GLN A 44 8.97 1.55 8.39
N LEU A 45 8.10 1.04 7.52
CA LEU A 45 8.00 -0.40 7.27
C LEU A 45 9.33 -0.94 6.74
N THR A 46 9.69 -2.14 7.22
CA THR A 46 10.78 -2.90 6.61
C THR A 46 10.35 -3.38 5.21
N PRO A 47 11.29 -3.80 4.35
CA PRO A 47 10.94 -4.41 3.07
C PRO A 47 9.96 -5.58 3.20
N GLU A 48 10.10 -6.41 4.24
CA GLU A 48 9.20 -7.53 4.53
C GLU A 48 7.79 -7.04 4.89
N GLY A 49 7.69 -6.03 5.76
CA GLY A 49 6.40 -5.46 6.16
C GLY A 49 5.67 -4.78 5.02
N LEU A 50 6.39 -4.00 4.21
CA LEU A 50 5.83 -3.36 3.02
C LEU A 50 5.46 -4.40 1.95
N GLY A 51 6.29 -5.43 1.75
CA GLY A 51 6.00 -6.52 0.83
C GLY A 51 4.73 -7.29 1.21
N ALA A 52 4.58 -7.65 2.49
CA ALA A 52 3.38 -8.30 2.98
C ALA A 52 2.12 -7.41 2.85
N LEU A 53 2.25 -6.11 3.11
CA LEU A 53 1.16 -5.15 2.92
C LEU A 53 0.74 -5.07 1.44
N LEU A 54 1.69 -4.92 0.52
CA LEU A 54 1.40 -4.88 -0.91
C LEU A 54 0.79 -6.20 -1.39
N TYR A 55 1.31 -7.34 -0.93
CA TYR A 55 0.74 -8.66 -1.23
C TYR A 55 -0.71 -8.78 -0.77
N LEU A 56 -1.02 -8.29 0.43
CA LEU A 56 -2.38 -8.26 0.95
C LEU A 56 -3.28 -7.35 0.10
N LEU A 57 -2.80 -6.16 -0.26
CA LEU A 57 -3.56 -5.19 -1.05
C LEU A 57 -3.82 -5.65 -2.49
N VAL A 58 -2.96 -6.48 -3.09
CA VAL A 58 -3.24 -7.08 -4.42
C VAL A 58 -4.08 -8.37 -4.35
N SER A 59 -4.41 -8.83 -3.15
CA SER A 59 -5.25 -10.02 -2.99
C SER A 59 -6.64 -9.82 -3.60
N LYS A 60 -7.31 -10.92 -3.95
CA LYS A 60 -8.62 -10.90 -4.62
C LYS A 60 -9.60 -9.99 -3.85
N PRO A 61 -10.17 -8.94 -4.48
CA PRO A 61 -11.15 -8.07 -3.86
C PRO A 61 -12.37 -8.86 -3.38
N ARG A 62 -12.82 -8.57 -2.16
CA ARG A 62 -13.97 -9.20 -1.52
C ARG A 62 -14.81 -8.13 -0.83
N ALA A 63 -16.11 -8.37 -0.78
CA ALA A 63 -16.99 -7.54 0.02
C ALA A 63 -16.54 -7.56 1.49
N PHE A 64 -16.70 -6.43 2.17
CA PHE A 64 -16.32 -6.25 3.57
C PHE A 64 -17.25 -5.25 4.24
N GLU A 65 -17.13 -5.16 5.56
CA GLU A 65 -17.93 -4.31 6.41
C GLU A 65 -17.01 -3.57 7.38
N VAL A 66 -17.29 -2.30 7.63
CA VAL A 66 -16.57 -1.48 8.60
C VAL A 66 -17.58 -0.86 9.54
N GLU A 67 -17.34 -0.99 10.84
CA GLU A 67 -18.14 -0.33 11.86
C GLU A 67 -17.83 1.18 11.85
N GLU A 68 -18.82 2.02 11.61
CA GLU A 68 -18.65 3.46 11.85
C GLU A 68 -18.56 3.70 13.37
N PRO A 69 -17.58 4.48 13.84
CA PRO A 69 -17.56 4.90 15.23
C PRO A 69 -18.77 5.80 15.49
N GLY A 70 -19.81 5.19 16.07
CA GLY A 70 -21.09 5.86 16.32
C GLY A 70 -20.92 7.11 17.19
N ARG A 71 -21.40 8.26 16.70
CA ARG A 71 -21.63 9.43 17.54
C ARG A 71 -22.94 9.23 18.32
N GLY A 72 -22.86 8.74 19.55
CA GLY A 72 -23.98 8.73 20.52
C GLY A 72 -24.75 7.41 20.65
N ARG A 73 -26.04 7.49 21.01
CA ARG A 73 -26.92 6.36 21.41
C ARG A 73 -27.43 5.46 20.27
N SER A 74 -26.98 5.66 19.05
CA SER A 74 -27.35 4.78 17.93
C SER A 74 -26.42 3.59 17.90
N ALA A 75 -26.98 2.38 17.91
CA ALA A 75 -26.24 1.15 17.65
C ALA A 75 -25.40 1.34 16.36
N GLY A 76 -24.13 0.91 16.41
CA GLY A 76 -23.14 1.16 15.36
C GLY A 76 -23.71 0.92 13.97
N ASN A 77 -23.67 1.94 13.13
CA ASN A 77 -23.96 1.77 11.72
C ASN A 77 -22.76 1.07 11.11
N SER A 78 -23.00 -0.08 10.51
CA SER A 78 -22.00 -0.75 9.71
C SER A 78 -22.11 -0.29 8.26
N GLN A 79 -20.99 0.12 7.68
CA GLN A 79 -20.90 0.41 6.26
C GLN A 79 -20.45 -0.84 5.52
N HIS A 80 -21.28 -1.31 4.58
CA HIS A 80 -20.97 -2.45 3.72
C HIS A 80 -20.41 -1.97 2.38
N PHE A 81 -19.36 -2.65 1.94
CA PHE A 81 -18.73 -2.42 0.65
C PHE A 81 -18.71 -3.71 -0.15
N ASN A 82 -19.04 -3.63 -1.42
CA ASN A 82 -19.00 -4.76 -2.33
C ASN A 82 -17.57 -4.99 -2.88
N ALA A 83 -17.37 -6.05 -3.68
CA ALA A 83 -16.05 -6.39 -4.22
C ALA A 83 -15.50 -5.37 -5.23
N GLN A 84 -16.35 -4.61 -5.92
CA GLN A 84 -15.94 -3.55 -6.84
C GLN A 84 -15.44 -2.32 -6.06
N GLU A 85 -16.14 -1.95 -4.99
CA GLU A 85 -15.70 -0.90 -4.07
C GLU A 85 -14.41 -1.31 -3.35
N ALA A 86 -14.28 -2.57 -2.96
CA ALA A 86 -13.04 -3.10 -2.39
C ALA A 86 -11.85 -2.97 -3.36
N LEU A 87 -12.06 -3.25 -4.65
CA LEU A 87 -11.02 -3.06 -5.66
C LEU A 87 -10.59 -1.59 -5.74
N ASP A 88 -11.54 -0.66 -5.78
CA ASP A 88 -11.26 0.78 -5.78
C ASP A 88 -10.43 1.18 -4.55
N PHE A 89 -10.84 0.75 -3.35
CA PHE A 89 -10.10 1.04 -2.12
C PHE A 89 -8.68 0.46 -2.16
N GLN A 90 -8.52 -0.79 -2.60
CA GLN A 90 -7.21 -1.44 -2.69
C GLN A 90 -6.28 -0.69 -3.66
N GLN A 91 -6.77 -0.25 -4.82
CA GLN A 91 -5.99 0.51 -5.79
C GLN A 91 -5.56 1.88 -5.24
N ILE A 92 -6.48 2.62 -4.61
CA ILE A 92 -6.17 3.91 -3.99
C ILE A 92 -5.18 3.71 -2.82
N ALA A 93 -5.36 2.67 -2.01
CA ALA A 93 -4.47 2.37 -0.89
C ALA A 93 -3.03 2.09 -1.35
N ILE A 94 -2.86 1.30 -2.42
CA ILE A 94 -1.55 1.05 -3.03
C ILE A 94 -0.91 2.38 -3.46
N ALA A 95 -1.65 3.23 -4.17
CA ALA A 95 -1.15 4.53 -4.62
C ALA A 95 -0.76 5.44 -3.44
N ASN A 96 -1.56 5.49 -2.38
CA ASN A 96 -1.26 6.24 -1.15
C ASN A 96 0.03 5.73 -0.48
N CYS A 97 0.20 4.42 -0.32
CA CYS A 97 1.41 3.86 0.27
C CYS A 97 2.66 4.25 -0.51
N LEU A 98 2.63 4.13 -1.84
CA LEU A 98 3.76 4.53 -2.69
C LEU A 98 3.98 6.05 -2.66
N GLY A 99 2.91 6.84 -2.69
CA GLY A 99 2.96 8.29 -2.56
C GLY A 99 3.65 8.73 -1.27
N TRP A 100 3.32 8.13 -0.13
CA TRP A 100 3.98 8.43 1.14
C TRP A 100 5.46 8.05 1.16
N ILE A 101 5.86 6.98 0.47
CA ILE A 101 7.29 6.65 0.31
C ILE A 101 7.99 7.72 -0.53
N VAL A 102 7.40 8.17 -1.64
CA VAL A 102 7.94 9.23 -2.49
C VAL A 102 8.02 10.57 -1.74
N GLU A 103 6.99 10.90 -0.94
CA GLU A 103 7.00 12.08 -0.06
C GLU A 103 8.13 12.01 0.96
N GLY A 104 8.36 10.84 1.57
CA GLY A 104 9.46 10.63 2.51
C GLY A 104 10.84 10.92 1.91
N VAL A 105 11.03 10.67 0.61
CA VAL A 105 12.25 11.07 -0.13
C VAL A 105 12.39 12.59 -0.19
N THR A 106 11.29 13.27 -0.54
CA THR A 106 11.26 14.73 -0.66
C THR A 106 11.48 15.41 0.71
N MET A 107 11.04 14.75 1.79
CA MET A 107 11.16 15.22 3.17
C MET A 107 12.44 14.75 3.87
N ASN A 108 13.39 14.10 3.18
CA ASN A 108 14.64 13.59 3.76
C ASN A 108 14.48 12.54 4.87
N VAL A 109 13.34 11.84 4.93
CA VAL A 109 13.09 10.75 5.89
C VAL A 109 14.14 9.64 5.73
N TYR A 110 14.59 9.42 4.50
CA TYR A 110 15.54 8.37 4.13
C TYR A 110 16.99 8.86 4.00
N GLY A 111 17.30 10.06 4.52
CA GLY A 111 18.63 10.67 4.40
C GLY A 111 18.74 11.72 3.27
N PRO A 112 19.96 12.22 2.99
CA PRO A 112 20.17 13.43 2.21
C PRO A 112 19.97 13.27 0.70
N LEU A 113 19.75 12.06 0.19
CA LEU A 113 19.49 11.80 -1.22
C LEU A 113 17.99 12.03 -1.52
N CYS A 114 17.63 13.29 -1.83
CA CYS A 114 16.24 13.70 -2.10
C CYS A 114 15.76 13.42 -3.54
N ARG A 115 16.51 12.65 -4.34
CA ARG A 115 16.18 12.39 -5.75
C ARG A 115 16.48 10.96 -6.14
N PHE A 116 15.59 10.38 -6.94
CA PHE A 116 15.80 9.07 -7.54
C PHE A 116 17.01 9.09 -8.49
N SER A 117 17.80 8.02 -8.43
CA SER A 117 18.98 7.86 -9.29
C SER A 117 19.14 6.39 -9.67
N ARG A 118 19.52 6.15 -10.92
CA ARG A 118 19.87 4.79 -11.36
C ARG A 118 21.29 4.41 -10.94
N GLU A 119 22.19 5.38 -10.85
CA GLU A 119 23.60 5.18 -10.49
C GLU A 119 23.80 5.09 -8.97
N THR A 120 22.99 5.85 -8.21
CA THR A 120 23.07 5.93 -6.75
C THR A 120 21.68 5.83 -6.13
N PRO A 121 21.05 4.64 -6.13
CA PRO A 121 19.66 4.52 -5.72
C PRO A 121 19.42 4.99 -4.29
N THR A 122 18.28 5.65 -4.06
CA THR A 122 17.88 6.11 -2.73
C THR A 122 17.48 4.92 -1.85
N PRO A 123 17.52 5.07 -0.51
CA PRO A 123 17.03 3.99 0.36
C PRO A 123 15.55 3.64 0.14
N SER A 124 14.73 4.58 -0.36
CA SER A 124 13.36 4.30 -0.78
C SER A 124 13.24 3.45 -2.06
N GLN A 125 14.15 3.62 -3.03
CA GLN A 125 14.22 2.74 -4.21
C GLN A 125 14.61 1.32 -3.80
N TYR A 126 15.54 1.18 -2.84
CA TYR A 126 15.86 -0.12 -2.23
C TYR A 126 14.69 -0.70 -1.43
N LEU A 127 14.02 0.11 -0.62
CA LEU A 127 12.85 -0.31 0.17
C LEU A 127 11.76 -0.87 -0.75
N PHE A 128 11.36 -0.10 -1.76
CA PHE A 128 10.34 -0.52 -2.72
C PHE A 128 10.77 -1.78 -3.48
N THR A 129 11.98 -1.81 -4.05
CA THR A 129 12.43 -2.96 -4.84
C THR A 129 12.49 -4.23 -4.00
N LYS A 130 13.06 -4.15 -2.78
CA LYS A 130 13.12 -5.29 -1.85
C LYS A 130 11.73 -5.70 -1.35
N ALA A 131 10.81 -4.76 -1.19
CA ALA A 131 9.43 -5.04 -0.80
C ALA A 131 8.66 -5.75 -1.91
N VAL A 132 8.81 -5.33 -3.17
CA VAL A 132 8.22 -6.01 -4.33
C VAL A 132 8.72 -7.46 -4.41
N VAL A 133 10.04 -7.67 -4.26
CA VAL A 133 10.59 -9.03 -4.13
C VAL A 133 9.90 -9.78 -2.99
N ARG A 134 9.67 -9.15 -1.85
CA ARG A 134 9.03 -9.73 -0.66
C ARG A 134 7.50 -9.70 -0.66
N MET A 135 6.85 -9.50 -1.80
CA MET A 135 5.39 -9.59 -1.90
C MET A 135 4.89 -11.02 -1.75
N THR A 136 4.96 -11.53 -0.53
CA THR A 136 4.46 -12.85 -0.13
C THR A 136 3.61 -12.69 1.13
N ALA A 137 2.79 -13.70 1.44
CA ALA A 137 1.86 -13.65 2.57
C ALA A 137 2.53 -13.34 3.93
N ASN A 138 3.80 -13.66 4.08
CA ASN A 138 4.60 -13.48 5.30
C ASN A 138 5.81 -12.55 5.09
N GLY A 139 5.92 -11.88 3.94
CA GLY A 139 7.03 -10.97 3.63
C GLY A 139 8.39 -11.67 3.49
N GLN A 140 8.43 -13.00 3.55
CA GLN A 140 9.64 -13.81 3.42
C GLN A 140 9.75 -14.33 1.99
N PRO A 141 10.85 -14.05 1.27
CA PRO A 141 11.10 -14.68 -0.02
C PRO A 141 11.48 -16.16 0.22
N PRO A 142 10.88 -17.14 -0.50
CA PRO A 142 11.39 -18.49 -0.52
C PRO A 142 12.90 -18.57 -0.77
N HIS A 143 13.55 -19.59 -0.20
CA HIS A 143 15.01 -19.78 -0.18
C HIS A 143 15.63 -19.75 -1.59
N ASP A 144 14.87 -20.16 -2.62
CA ASP A 144 15.26 -20.18 -4.03
C ASP A 144 14.48 -19.13 -4.83
N TYR A 145 14.64 -17.86 -4.46
CA TYR A 145 13.95 -16.81 -5.16
C TYR A 145 14.55 -16.60 -6.55
N PRO A 146 13.77 -16.74 -7.65
CA PRO A 146 14.30 -16.56 -8.98
C PRO A 146 14.67 -15.08 -9.18
N ALA A 147 15.71 -14.82 -9.97
CA ALA A 147 16.11 -13.46 -10.34
C ALA A 147 14.96 -12.65 -10.98
N SER A 148 13.95 -13.33 -11.52
CA SER A 148 12.74 -12.74 -12.10
C SER A 148 11.68 -12.33 -11.07
N ALA A 149 11.85 -12.58 -9.78
CA ALA A 149 10.78 -12.39 -8.81
C ALA A 149 10.34 -10.93 -8.66
N TYR A 150 11.28 -9.99 -8.77
CA TYR A 150 10.93 -8.57 -8.85
C TYR A 150 10.02 -8.29 -10.04
N GLN A 151 10.36 -8.79 -11.23
CA GLN A 151 9.58 -8.57 -12.46
C GLN A 151 8.21 -9.21 -12.39
N ASN A 152 8.11 -10.44 -11.86
CA ASN A 152 6.84 -11.14 -11.69
C ASN A 152 5.90 -10.39 -10.74
N HIS A 153 6.37 -10.04 -9.54
CA HIS A 153 5.55 -9.33 -8.56
C HIS A 153 5.23 -7.89 -8.97
N LYS A 154 6.14 -7.24 -9.71
CA LYS A 154 5.83 -5.95 -10.32
C LYS A 154 4.73 -6.11 -11.37
N SER A 155 4.77 -7.15 -12.20
CA SER A 155 3.69 -7.45 -13.15
C SER A 155 2.36 -7.68 -12.44
N ASP A 156 2.36 -8.43 -11.32
CA ASP A 156 1.15 -8.65 -10.53
C ASP A 156 0.56 -7.34 -9.98
N LEU A 157 1.42 -6.43 -9.50
CA LEU A 157 1.01 -5.08 -9.08
C LEU A 157 0.43 -4.28 -10.25
N ASP A 158 1.15 -4.22 -11.37
CA ASP A 158 0.75 -3.46 -12.56
C ASP A 158 -0.62 -3.98 -13.06
N GLU A 159 -0.76 -5.30 -13.21
CA GLU A 159 -2.01 -5.95 -13.63
C GLU A 159 -3.17 -5.69 -12.65
N PHE A 160 -2.91 -5.70 -11.35
CA PHE A 160 -3.92 -5.38 -10.34
C PHE A 160 -4.39 -3.92 -10.46
N MET A 161 -3.45 -2.99 -10.65
CA MET A 161 -3.75 -1.56 -10.81
C MET A 161 -4.52 -1.26 -12.11
N GLU A 162 -4.35 -2.08 -13.16
CA GLU A 162 -5.10 -1.91 -14.41
C GLU A 162 -6.54 -2.45 -14.36
N ARG A 163 -6.92 -3.25 -13.35
CA ARG A 163 -8.30 -3.76 -13.22
C ARG A 163 -9.32 -2.64 -13.15
N VAL A 164 -10.48 -2.85 -13.78
CA VAL A 164 -11.59 -1.91 -13.80
C VAL A 164 -12.71 -2.47 -12.92
N SER A 165 -13.15 -1.70 -11.93
CA SER A 165 -14.25 -2.06 -11.02
C SER A 165 -15.62 -1.95 -11.68
N GLY A 166 -15.74 -1.12 -12.73
CA GLY A 166 -17.01 -0.77 -13.37
C GLY A 166 -17.74 0.37 -12.68
N LEU A 167 -17.17 0.93 -11.61
CA LEU A 167 -17.67 2.11 -10.91
C LEU A 167 -17.04 3.38 -11.50
N ILE A 168 -17.78 4.48 -11.49
CA ILE A 168 -17.24 5.80 -11.85
C ILE A 168 -16.66 6.41 -10.57
N ASN A 169 -15.33 6.34 -10.43
CA ASN A 169 -14.61 6.85 -9.28
C ASN A 169 -13.33 7.57 -9.74
N ASP A 170 -13.40 8.90 -9.87
CA ASP A 170 -12.31 9.72 -10.39
C ASP A 170 -11.02 9.57 -9.57
N ARG A 171 -11.13 9.29 -8.26
CA ARG A 171 -9.97 9.08 -7.39
C ARG A 171 -9.20 7.82 -7.76
N VAL A 172 -9.86 6.79 -8.27
CA VAL A 172 -9.17 5.59 -8.75
C VAL A 172 -8.38 5.90 -10.01
N ILE A 173 -8.93 6.71 -10.91
CA ILE A 173 -8.24 7.14 -12.14
C ILE A 173 -6.99 7.94 -11.78
N GLU A 174 -7.11 8.90 -10.87
CA GLU A 174 -5.97 9.66 -10.33
C GLU A 174 -4.94 8.74 -9.67
N SER A 175 -5.38 7.81 -8.82
CA SER A 175 -4.52 6.88 -8.09
C SER A 175 -3.73 5.96 -9.03
N LYS A 176 -4.33 5.53 -10.16
CA LYS A 176 -3.62 4.75 -11.18
C LYS A 176 -2.52 5.56 -11.85
N ASN A 177 -2.80 6.82 -12.20
CA ASN A 177 -1.79 7.71 -12.78
C ASN A 177 -0.64 7.98 -11.80
N ASP A 178 -0.97 8.22 -10.54
CA ASP A 178 0.00 8.42 -9.47
C ASP A 178 0.85 7.18 -9.23
N TYR A 179 0.22 6.00 -9.18
CA TYR A 179 0.92 4.71 -9.11
C TYR A 179 1.97 4.58 -10.21
N HIS A 180 1.60 4.80 -11.48
CA HIS A 180 2.53 4.69 -12.61
C HIS A 180 3.70 5.66 -12.48
N ARG A 181 3.41 6.90 -12.07
CA ARG A 181 4.44 7.91 -11.81
C ARG A 181 5.38 7.49 -10.68
N PHE A 182 4.85 6.96 -9.58
CA PHE A 182 5.66 6.56 -8.42
C PHE A 182 6.51 5.34 -8.72
N VAL A 183 5.97 4.31 -9.37
CA VAL A 183 6.72 3.12 -9.75
C VAL A 183 7.80 3.43 -10.77
N ALA A 184 7.58 4.38 -11.69
CA ALA A 184 8.62 4.82 -12.62
C ALA A 184 9.83 5.48 -11.91
N GLY A 185 9.61 6.12 -10.76
CA GLY A 185 10.68 6.69 -9.93
C GLY A 185 11.33 5.69 -8.96
N LEU A 186 10.50 4.87 -8.31
CA LEU A 186 10.93 3.91 -7.28
C LEU A 186 11.56 2.63 -7.86
N GLY A 187 11.07 2.16 -9.01
CA GLY A 187 11.51 0.94 -9.65
C GLY A 187 12.82 1.13 -10.40
N THR A 188 13.92 0.64 -9.83
CA THR A 188 15.21 0.49 -10.53
C THR A 188 15.69 -0.94 -10.41
N GLU A 189 15.89 -1.62 -11.54
CA GLU A 189 16.30 -3.04 -11.58
C GLU A 189 17.65 -3.28 -10.88
N ILE A 190 18.49 -2.25 -10.77
CA ILE A 190 19.79 -2.29 -10.09
C ILE A 190 19.64 -2.58 -8.58
N CYS A 191 18.48 -2.31 -7.98
CA CYS A 191 18.24 -2.50 -6.54
C CYS A 191 17.75 -3.90 -6.14
N ALA A 192 17.49 -4.78 -7.12
CA ALA A 192 16.87 -6.08 -6.91
C ALA A 192 17.86 -7.23 -6.61
N GLY A 193 19.15 -6.99 -6.87
CA GLY A 193 20.24 -7.96 -6.66
C GLY A 193 20.78 -8.02 -5.24
#